data_AF-A0A4Y2J9G5-F1
#
_entry.id   AF-A0A4Y2J9G5-F1
#
_cell.length_a   1.000
_cell.length_b   1.000
_cell.length_c   1.000
_cell.angle_alpha   90.00
_cell.angle_beta   90.00
_cell.angle_gamma   90.00
#
_symmetry.space_group_name_H-M   'P 1'
#
loop_
_entity.id
_entity.type
_entity.pdbx_description
1 polymer ?
#
loop_
_entity_poly.entity_id
_entity_poly.type
_entity_poly.pdbx_seq_one_letter_code
_entity_poly.pdbx_strand_id
1 'polypeptide(L)'
;MHLIERQLQNAVNKLVAWSNNNGHAISPEKSRCVHFCRNRSIHLDPVIHINNVAIPVVDDIRFLGVIFDRKLTFLPHILHLRKKSERSLNILKVLSRTSWGADRTSLLRIYQAVILSFMYGSARPTVLRRLDTIHHYALRICSGAFRTSTVESLYVNCHQLPLHLMRKKFPPCIF
;
A
#
# COMPACT_ATOMS: atom_id res chain seq x y z
N MET A 1 23.56 17.65 11.73
CA MET A 1 23.24 16.20 11.69
C MET A 1 23.77 15.44 12.90
N HIS A 2 25.00 15.69 13.36
CA HIS A 2 25.62 14.99 14.50
C HIS A 2 24.76 14.87 15.78
N LEU A 3 24.01 15.92 16.15
CA LEU A 3 23.19 15.89 17.37
C LEU A 3 22.01 14.92 17.26
N ILE A 4 21.35 14.90 16.09
CA ILE A 4 20.22 14.00 15.79
C ILE A 4 20.73 12.57 15.69
N GLU A 5 21.83 12.35 14.98
CA GLU A 5 22.46 11.03 14.85
C GLU A 5 22.85 10.46 16.21
N ARG A 6 23.46 11.26 17.09
CA ARG A 6 23.78 10.85 18.47
C ARG A 6 22.53 10.51 19.28
N GLN A 7 21.45 11.29 19.17
CA GLN A 7 20.20 11.01 19.86
C GLN A 7 19.56 9.70 19.35
N LEU A 8 19.55 9.49 18.03
CA LEU A 8 19.07 8.25 17.41
C LEU A 8 19.91 7.06 17.85
N GLN A 9 21.23 7.16 17.83
CA GLN A 9 22.14 6.10 18.29
C GLN A 9 21.90 5.77 19.76
N ASN A 10 21.71 6.78 20.63
CA ASN A 10 21.39 6.55 22.04
C ASN A 10 20.04 5.83 22.22
N ALA A 11 19.02 6.19 21.42
CA ALA A 11 17.72 5.52 21.45
C ALA A 11 17.84 4.05 20.99
N VAL A 12 18.59 3.80 19.92
CA VAL A 12 18.86 2.45 19.40
C VAL A 12 19.61 1.62 20.44
N ASN A 13 20.64 2.18 21.09
CA ASN A 13 21.38 1.49 22.15
C ASN A 13 20.47 1.09 23.32
N LYS A 14 19.57 1.98 23.75
CA LYS A 14 18.57 1.66 24.79
C LYS A 14 17.62 0.55 24.34
N LEU A 15 17.19 0.57 23.08
CA LEU A 15 16.32 -0.45 22.51
C LEU A 15 17.01 -1.82 22.41
N VAL A 16 18.29 -1.85 22.03
CA VAL A 16 19.11 -3.08 22.03
C VAL A 16 19.29 -3.62 23.45
N ALA A 17 19.63 -2.76 24.42
CA ALA A 17 19.76 -3.15 25.82
C ALA A 17 18.44 -3.72 26.39
N TRP A 18 17.32 -3.05 26.10
CA TRP A 18 15.99 -3.52 26.49
C TRP A 18 15.66 -4.87 25.83
N SER A 19 15.94 -5.03 24.53
CA SER A 19 15.71 -6.28 23.81
C SER A 19 16.47 -7.44 24.45
N ASN A 20 17.77 -7.23 24.75
CA ASN A 20 18.61 -8.25 25.38
C ASN A 20 18.11 -8.62 26.78
N ASN A 21 17.67 -7.65 27.58
CA ASN A 21 17.11 -7.90 28.90
C ASN A 21 15.80 -8.70 28.86
N ASN A 22 15.05 -8.63 27.76
CA ASN A 22 13.80 -9.38 27.56
C ASN A 22 14.00 -10.68 26.76
N GLY A 23 15.25 -11.11 26.53
CA GLY A 23 15.55 -12.36 25.82
C GLY A 23 15.36 -12.29 24.30
N HIS A 24 15.27 -11.09 23.72
CA HIS A 24 15.17 -10.88 22.28
C HIS A 24 16.49 -10.36 21.70
N ALA A 25 16.91 -10.88 20.55
CA ALA A 25 18.11 -10.42 19.85
C ALA A 25 17.76 -9.71 18.54
N ILE A 26 18.29 -8.50 18.36
CA ILE A 26 18.11 -7.70 17.14
C ILE A 26 19.23 -8.05 16.16
N SER A 27 18.87 -8.51 14.97
CA SER A 27 19.83 -8.80 13.90
C SER A 27 20.15 -7.52 13.11
N PRO A 28 21.42 -7.07 13.09
CA PRO A 28 21.82 -5.91 12.28
C PRO A 28 21.60 -6.14 10.78
N GLU A 29 21.84 -7.37 10.31
CA GLU A 29 21.68 -7.75 8.90
C GLU A 29 20.23 -7.60 8.42
N LYS A 30 19.27 -7.97 9.25
CA LYS A 30 17.83 -7.83 8.96
C LYS A 30 17.29 -6.42 9.21
N SER A 31 18.07 -5.58 9.88
CA SER A 31 17.68 -4.20 10.20
C SER A 31 17.96 -3.28 9.01
N ARG A 32 17.08 -2.32 8.77
CA ARG A 32 17.18 -1.31 7.71
C ARG A 32 16.79 0.04 8.30
N CYS A 33 17.44 1.11 7.86
CA CYS A 33 17.08 2.47 8.26
C CYS A 33 16.37 3.18 7.11
N VAL A 34 15.27 3.89 7.40
CA VAL A 34 14.62 4.76 6.42
C VAL A 34 14.53 6.16 7.01
N HIS A 35 15.17 7.12 6.36
CA HIS A 35 15.16 8.51 6.79
C HIS A 35 14.02 9.27 6.12
N PHE A 36 12.89 9.42 6.82
CA PHE A 36 11.74 10.15 6.29
C PHE A 36 12.01 11.66 6.22
N CYS A 37 12.21 12.17 5.01
CA CYS A 37 12.48 13.59 4.81
C CYS A 37 11.89 14.09 3.48
N ARG A 38 11.25 15.27 3.53
CA ARG A 38 10.73 15.97 2.34
C ARG A 38 11.65 17.10 1.86
N ASN A 39 12.75 17.33 2.56
CA ASN A 39 13.71 18.35 2.19
C ASN A 39 14.37 17.99 0.86
N ARG A 40 14.49 18.97 -0.04
CA ARG A 40 15.13 18.83 -1.35
C ARG A 40 16.62 19.16 -1.29
N SER A 41 17.11 19.73 -0.18
CA SER A 41 18.53 19.98 0.00
C SER A 41 19.27 18.66 0.17
N ILE A 42 20.50 18.62 -0.37
CA ILE A 42 21.43 17.52 -0.14
C ILE A 42 21.71 17.48 1.36
N HIS A 43 21.38 16.35 1.98
CA HIS A 43 21.71 16.07 3.36
C HIS A 43 22.30 14.67 3.42
N LEU A 44 23.31 14.50 4.25
CA LEU A 44 23.93 13.20 4.49
C LEU A 44 22.88 12.28 5.10
N ASP A 45 22.97 10.97 4.84
CA ASP A 45 22.11 10.03 5.52
C ASP A 45 22.71 9.71 6.90
N PRO A 46 21.89 9.53 7.95
CA PRO A 46 22.39 9.22 9.29
C PRO A 46 23.02 7.83 9.31
N VAL A 47 24.19 7.70 9.93
CA VAL A 47 24.87 6.41 10.10
C VAL A 47 24.54 5.87 11.48
N ILE A 48 23.75 4.80 11.53
CA ILE A 48 23.34 4.15 12.78
C ILE A 48 23.99 2.78 12.85
N HIS A 49 24.51 2.42 14.02
CA HIS A 49 25.15 1.13 14.28
C HIS A 49 24.32 0.29 15.25
N ILE A 50 24.20 -1.01 14.98
CA ILE A 50 23.71 -2.01 15.94
C ILE A 50 24.81 -3.05 16.10
N ASN A 51 25.25 -3.32 17.33
CA ASN A 51 26.34 -4.26 17.62
C ASN A 51 27.59 -4.00 16.77
N ASN A 52 28.01 -2.74 16.64
CA ASN A 52 29.11 -2.27 15.77
C ASN A 52 28.94 -2.50 14.26
N VAL A 53 27.77 -2.94 13.79
CA VAL A 53 27.47 -3.07 12.36
C VAL A 53 26.64 -1.88 11.90
N ALA A 54 27.10 -1.19 10.86
CA ALA A 54 26.36 -0.08 10.25
C ALA A 54 25.10 -0.60 9.54
N ILE A 55 23.95 -0.02 9.89
CA ILE A 55 22.68 -0.33 9.23
C ILE A 55 22.63 0.42 7.91
N PRO A 56 22.33 -0.26 6.78
CA PRO A 56 22.17 0.43 5.52
C PRO A 56 20.86 1.23 5.50
N VAL A 57 20.97 2.44 4.97
CA VAL A 57 19.84 3.33 4.72
C VAL A 57 19.23 2.96 3.38
N VAL A 58 17.91 2.78 3.36
CA VAL A 58 17.14 2.41 2.16
C VAL A 58 16.06 3.44 1.89
N ASP A 59 15.70 3.62 0.62
CA ASP A 59 14.69 4.59 0.21
C ASP A 59 13.26 4.10 0.44
N ASP A 60 13.04 2.78 0.48
CA ASP A 60 11.75 2.19 0.77
C ASP A 60 11.86 0.93 1.64
N ILE A 61 10.86 0.73 2.50
CA ILE A 61 10.77 -0.44 3.38
C ILE A 61 9.34 -0.97 3.45
N ARG A 62 9.20 -2.29 3.48
CA ARG A 62 7.91 -2.94 3.77
C ARG A 62 7.79 -3.20 5.27
N PHE A 63 6.77 -2.61 5.88
CA PHE A 63 6.42 -2.83 7.29
C PHE A 63 4.93 -3.16 7.40
N LEU A 64 4.61 -4.29 8.05
CA LEU A 64 3.24 -4.80 8.22
C LEU A 64 2.41 -4.84 6.92
N GLY A 65 3.05 -5.12 5.79
CA GLY A 65 2.40 -5.19 4.47
C GLY A 65 2.22 -3.84 3.76
N VAL A 66 2.58 -2.73 4.39
CA VAL A 66 2.61 -1.39 3.79
C VAL A 66 4.03 -1.05 3.35
N ILE A 67 4.18 -0.42 2.17
CA ILE A 67 5.49 0.03 1.68
C ILE A 67 5.61 1.52 1.96
N PHE A 68 6.57 1.89 2.79
CA PHE A 68 6.88 3.26 3.14
C PHE A 68 8.06 3.73 2.30
N ASP A 69 7.90 4.84 1.60
CA ASP A 69 8.97 5.53 0.89
C ASP A 69 9.53 6.68 1.72
N ARG A 70 10.78 7.07 1.45
CA ARG A 70 11.50 8.18 2.10
C ARG A 70 10.67 9.47 2.21
N LYS A 71 9.82 9.76 1.23
CA LYS A 71 9.00 10.99 1.17
C LYS A 71 7.58 10.82 1.72
N LEU A 72 7.21 9.62 2.17
CA LEU A 72 5.87 9.24 2.59
C LEU A 72 4.81 9.60 1.54
N THR A 73 5.12 9.39 0.27
CA THR A 73 4.18 9.54 -0.85
C THR A 73 3.30 8.32 -1.05
N PHE A 74 3.74 7.15 -0.57
CA PHE A 74 3.13 5.84 -0.78
C PHE A 74 3.01 5.42 -2.25
N LEU A 75 3.72 6.09 -3.16
CA LEU A 75 3.67 5.75 -4.58
C LEU A 75 4.12 4.30 -4.87
N PRO A 76 5.25 3.80 -4.30
CA PRO A 76 5.66 2.40 -4.50
C PRO A 76 4.61 1.42 -3.99
N HIS A 77 3.96 1.72 -2.87
CA HIS A 77 2.88 0.92 -2.32
C HIS A 77 1.68 0.85 -3.26
N ILE A 78 1.19 1.99 -3.76
CA ILE A 78 0.05 2.02 -4.68
C ILE A 78 0.38 1.33 -6.01
N LEU A 79 1.61 1.44 -6.52
CA LEU A 79 2.04 0.70 -7.70
C LEU A 79 2.06 -0.81 -7.47
N HIS A 80 2.55 -1.25 -6.30
CA HIS A 80 2.51 -2.65 -5.91
C HIS A 80 1.07 -3.18 -5.82
N LEU A 81 0.18 -2.41 -5.17
CA LEU A 81 -1.24 -2.73 -5.09
C LEU A 81 -1.89 -2.79 -6.47
N ARG A 82 -1.61 -1.83 -7.34
CA ARG A 82 -2.11 -1.82 -8.72
C ARG A 82 -1.75 -3.12 -9.45
N LYS A 83 -0.48 -3.51 -9.41
CA LYS A 83 0.01 -4.74 -10.06
C LYS A 83 -0.63 -5.99 -9.47
N LYS A 84 -0.85 -6.01 -8.15
CA LYS A 84 -1.58 -7.09 -7.47
C LYS A 84 -3.03 -7.17 -7.95
N SER A 85 -3.74 -6.04 -8.00
CA SER A 85 -5.12 -5.96 -8.48
C SER A 85 -5.26 -6.29 -9.96
N GLU A 86 -4.27 -6.01 -10.80
CA GLU A 86 -4.26 -6.41 -12.21
C GLU A 86 -4.27 -7.94 -12.38
N ARG A 87 -3.57 -8.67 -11.51
CA ARG A 87 -3.64 -10.15 -11.48
C ARG A 87 -5.03 -10.62 -11.08
N SER A 88 -5.62 -10.01 -10.05
CA SER A 88 -6.99 -10.29 -9.61
C SER A 88 -8.03 -9.99 -10.69
N LEU A 89 -7.83 -8.91 -11.45
CA LEU A 89 -8.67 -8.58 -12.59
C LEU A 89 -8.61 -9.64 -13.68
N ASN A 90 -7.45 -10.27 -13.92
CA ASN A 90 -7.35 -11.35 -14.88
C ASN A 90 -8.17 -12.57 -14.45
N ILE A 91 -8.22 -12.89 -13.15
CA ILE A 91 -9.10 -13.94 -12.62
C ILE A 91 -10.57 -13.57 -12.89
N LEU A 92 -10.97 -12.33 -12.56
CA LEU A 92 -12.31 -11.81 -12.85
C LEU A 92 -12.69 -11.91 -14.34
N LYS A 93 -11.76 -11.61 -15.25
CA LYS A 93 -11.98 -11.77 -16.70
C LYS A 93 -12.30 -13.21 -17.08
N VAL A 94 -11.52 -14.16 -16.56
CA VAL A 94 -11.75 -15.59 -16.83
C VAL A 94 -13.12 -16.02 -16.31
N LEU A 95 -13.47 -15.60 -15.09
CA LEU A 95 -14.76 -15.92 -14.48
C LEU A 95 -15.95 -15.23 -15.18
N SER A 96 -15.74 -14.11 -15.85
CA SER A 96 -16.81 -13.36 -16.55
C SER A 96 -17.17 -13.91 -17.94
N ARG A 97 -16.52 -14.98 -18.40
CA ARG A 97 -16.72 -15.52 -19.76
C ARG A 97 -18.14 -16.09 -19.93
N THR A 98 -18.83 -15.71 -21.00
CA THR A 98 -20.28 -15.90 -21.18
C THR A 98 -20.77 -17.36 -21.32
N SER A 99 -19.89 -18.33 -21.62
CA SER A 99 -20.30 -19.72 -21.83
C SER A 99 -20.41 -20.55 -20.54
N TRP A 100 -19.63 -20.21 -19.50
CA TRP A 100 -19.55 -20.93 -18.22
C TRP A 100 -19.26 -19.98 -17.04
N GLY A 101 -19.60 -18.70 -17.21
CA GLY A 101 -19.18 -17.63 -16.31
C GLY A 101 -20.01 -17.55 -15.04
N ALA A 102 -19.44 -16.91 -14.02
CA ALA A 102 -20.14 -16.62 -12.77
C ALA A 102 -21.22 -15.55 -12.98
N ASP A 103 -22.29 -15.64 -12.19
CA ASP A 103 -23.34 -14.62 -12.20
C ASP A 103 -22.80 -13.26 -11.72
N ARG A 104 -23.49 -12.19 -12.11
CA ARG A 104 -23.10 -10.81 -11.79
C ARG A 104 -22.91 -10.57 -10.30
N THR A 105 -23.77 -11.14 -9.44
CA THR A 105 -23.68 -10.93 -7.99
C THR A 105 -22.46 -11.63 -7.41
N SER A 106 -22.16 -12.84 -7.87
CA SER A 106 -20.93 -13.54 -7.51
C SER A 106 -19.68 -12.80 -8.00
N LEU A 107 -19.66 -12.30 -9.24
CA LEU A 107 -18.54 -11.50 -9.75
C LEU A 107 -18.32 -10.23 -8.91
N LEU A 108 -19.39 -9.52 -8.51
CA LEU A 108 -19.29 -8.35 -7.64
C LEU A 108 -18.79 -8.70 -6.24
N ARG A 109 -19.21 -9.84 -5.66
CA ARG A 109 -18.70 -10.32 -4.37
C ARG A 109 -17.22 -10.66 -4.42
N ILE A 110 -16.79 -11.37 -5.47
CA ILE A 110 -15.37 -11.70 -5.70
C ILE A 110 -14.56 -10.42 -5.90
N TYR A 111 -15.08 -9.47 -6.69
CA TYR A 111 -14.49 -8.15 -6.87
C TYR A 111 -14.30 -7.41 -5.54
N GLN A 112 -15.33 -7.36 -4.70
CA GLN A 112 -15.26 -6.71 -3.39
C GLN A 112 -14.22 -7.37 -2.48
N ALA A 113 -14.21 -8.71 -2.41
CA ALA A 113 -13.27 -9.45 -1.58
C ALA A 113 -11.81 -9.32 -2.02
N VAL A 114 -11.56 -9.33 -3.34
CA VAL A 114 -10.20 -9.45 -3.87
C VAL A 114 -9.58 -8.09 -4.22
N ILE A 115 -10.38 -7.09 -4.60
CA ILE A 115 -9.86 -5.80 -5.07
C ILE A 115 -10.15 -4.67 -4.08
N LEU A 116 -11.35 -4.60 -3.48
CA LEU A 116 -11.66 -3.52 -2.53
C LEU A 116 -10.92 -3.64 -1.20
N SER A 117 -10.72 -4.85 -0.67
CA SER A 117 -10.04 -5.05 0.63
C SER A 117 -8.62 -4.50 0.68
N PHE A 118 -7.96 -4.25 -0.46
CA PHE A 118 -6.60 -3.72 -0.49
C PHE A 118 -6.51 -2.22 -0.81
N MET A 119 -7.63 -1.51 -0.98
CA MET A 119 -7.63 -0.10 -1.39
C MET A 119 -7.54 0.86 -0.21
N TYR A 120 -6.40 0.84 0.49
CA TYR A 120 -6.08 1.71 1.62
C TYR A 120 -5.98 3.21 1.24
N GLY A 121 -6.26 4.09 2.21
CA GLY A 121 -6.69 5.47 1.97
C GLY A 121 -5.87 6.60 2.61
N SER A 122 -4.54 6.51 2.72
CA SER A 122 -3.70 7.60 3.29
C SER A 122 -2.71 8.24 2.30
N ALA A 123 -2.77 7.90 1.01
CA ALA A 123 -1.91 8.46 -0.02
C ALA A 123 -2.47 9.75 -0.66
N ARG A 124 -1.62 10.50 -1.37
CA ARG A 124 -2.07 11.71 -2.10
C ARG A 124 -3.17 11.38 -3.11
N PRO A 125 -4.18 12.27 -3.31
CA PRO A 125 -5.28 12.03 -4.25
C PRO A 125 -4.83 11.71 -5.68
N THR A 126 -3.74 12.32 -6.14
CA THR A 126 -3.14 12.06 -7.46
C THR A 126 -2.66 10.61 -7.62
N VAL A 127 -2.11 10.04 -6.55
CA VAL A 127 -1.63 8.65 -6.54
C VAL A 127 -2.81 7.69 -6.41
N LEU A 128 -3.78 8.01 -5.56
CA LEU A 128 -4.99 7.22 -5.37
C LEU A 128 -5.85 7.10 -6.64
N ARG A 129 -5.88 8.13 -7.49
CA ARG A 129 -6.56 8.10 -8.80
C ARG A 129 -6.11 6.94 -9.70
N ARG A 130 -4.89 6.44 -9.52
CA ARG A 130 -4.41 5.27 -10.28
C ARG A 130 -5.22 4.01 -9.98
N LEU A 131 -5.73 3.87 -8.75
CA LEU A 131 -6.56 2.74 -8.37
C LEU A 131 -8.01 2.88 -8.87
N ASP A 132 -8.47 4.10 -9.14
CA ASP A 132 -9.82 4.33 -9.69
C ASP A 132 -9.97 3.65 -11.07
N THR A 133 -8.90 3.65 -11.87
CA THR A 133 -8.90 2.98 -13.18
C THR A 133 -9.15 1.46 -13.08
N ILE A 134 -8.57 0.80 -12.08
CA ILE A 134 -8.78 -0.63 -11.81
C ILE A 134 -10.23 -0.88 -11.40
N HIS A 135 -10.76 -0.01 -10.53
CA HIS A 135 -12.14 -0.13 -10.05
C HIS A 135 -13.15 0.00 -11.18
N HIS A 136 -13.02 1.02 -12.03
CA HIS A 136 -13.92 1.21 -13.18
C HIS A 136 -13.82 0.04 -14.14
N TYR A 137 -12.61 -0.45 -14.38
CA TYR A 137 -12.38 -1.59 -15.24
C TYR A 137 -13.01 -2.87 -14.67
N ALA A 138 -12.90 -3.12 -13.37
CA ALA A 138 -13.56 -4.23 -12.70
C ALA A 138 -15.08 -4.16 -12.83
N LEU A 139 -15.67 -2.98 -12.61
CA LEU A 139 -17.13 -2.79 -12.72
C LEU A 139 -17.63 -3.09 -14.13
N ARG A 140 -16.88 -2.71 -15.18
CA ARG A 140 -17.21 -3.06 -16.56
C ARG A 140 -17.19 -4.57 -16.80
N ILE A 141 -16.20 -5.27 -16.24
CA ILE A 141 -16.14 -6.74 -16.32
C ILE A 141 -17.34 -7.36 -15.63
N CYS A 142 -17.65 -6.96 -14.39
CA CYS A 142 -18.74 -7.55 -13.62
C CYS A 142 -20.12 -7.27 -14.22
N SER A 143 -20.31 -6.10 -14.85
CA SER A 143 -21.59 -5.72 -15.46
C SER A 143 -21.73 -6.13 -16.93
N GLY A 144 -20.65 -6.54 -17.59
CA GLY A 144 -20.62 -6.74 -19.04
C GLY A 144 -20.82 -5.44 -19.85
N ALA A 145 -20.68 -4.28 -19.20
CA ALA A 145 -20.92 -2.99 -19.84
C ALA A 145 -19.86 -2.66 -20.91
N PHE A 146 -20.27 -1.87 -21.91
CA PHE A 146 -19.36 -1.40 -22.95
C PHE A 146 -18.18 -0.61 -22.38
N ARG A 147 -17.07 -0.59 -23.11
CA ARG A 147 -15.87 0.20 -22.74
C ARG A 147 -16.14 1.70 -22.68
N THR A 148 -17.17 2.17 -23.38
CA THR A 148 -17.58 3.59 -23.48
C THR A 148 -18.63 4.00 -22.45
N SER A 149 -19.22 3.07 -21.69
CA SER A 149 -20.23 3.41 -20.67
C SER A 149 -19.68 4.42 -19.66
N THR A 150 -20.49 5.40 -19.25
CA THR A 150 -20.09 6.42 -18.27
C THR A 150 -19.86 5.79 -16.90
N VAL A 151 -18.92 6.33 -16.13
CA VAL A 151 -18.54 5.75 -14.83
C VAL A 151 -19.69 5.86 -13.82
N GLU A 152 -20.45 6.95 -13.89
CA GLU A 152 -21.62 7.21 -13.06
C GLU A 152 -22.70 6.15 -13.27
N SER A 153 -22.96 5.76 -14.53
CA SER A 153 -23.92 4.69 -14.84
C SER A 153 -23.47 3.34 -14.28
N LEU A 154 -22.17 3.05 -14.28
CA LEU A 154 -21.61 1.81 -13.72
C LEU A 154 -21.82 1.74 -12.20
N TYR A 155 -21.65 2.86 -11.50
CA TYR A 155 -21.88 2.92 -10.05
C TYR A 155 -23.33 2.60 -9.69
N VAL A 156 -24.28 3.23 -10.38
CA VAL A 156 -25.71 2.99 -10.15
C VAL A 156 -26.06 1.55 -10.50
N ASN A 157 -25.66 1.07 -11.69
CA ASN A 157 -26.00 -0.28 -12.14
C ASN A 157 -25.41 -1.35 -11.21
N CYS A 158 -24.15 -1.21 -10.79
CA CYS A 158 -23.47 -2.18 -9.92
C CYS A 158 -23.72 -1.95 -8.42
N HIS A 159 -24.55 -0.97 -8.04
CA HIS A 159 -24.82 -0.60 -6.65
C HIS A 159 -23.53 -0.31 -5.85
N GLN A 160 -22.57 0.34 -6.50
CA GLN A 160 -21.22 0.55 -5.97
C GLN A 160 -20.89 2.03 -5.87
N LEU A 161 -20.27 2.43 -4.76
CA LEU A 161 -19.85 3.81 -4.53
C LEU A 161 -18.48 4.11 -5.18
N PRO A 162 -18.25 5.36 -5.61
CA PRO A 162 -16.91 5.85 -5.92
C PRO A 162 -15.92 5.60 -4.78
N LEU A 163 -14.69 5.25 -5.11
CA LEU A 163 -13.68 4.87 -4.11
C LEU A 163 -13.33 5.98 -3.11
N HIS A 164 -13.38 7.24 -3.54
CA HIS A 164 -13.15 8.37 -2.64
C HIS A 164 -14.26 8.50 -1.57
N LEU A 165 -15.50 8.10 -1.89
CA LEU A 165 -16.60 8.03 -0.91
C LEU A 165 -16.50 6.76 -0.06
N MET A 166 -16.12 5.63 -0.66
CA MET A 166 -15.89 4.38 0.09
C MET A 166 -14.87 4.57 1.20
N ARG A 167 -13.74 5.23 0.91
CA ARG A 167 -12.68 5.51 1.90
C ARG A 167 -13.14 6.42 3.05
N LYS A 168 -14.14 7.28 2.81
CA LYS A 168 -14.73 8.15 3.86
C LYS A 168 -15.73 7.39 4.71
N LYS A 169 -16.54 6.52 4.08
CA LYS A 169 -17.61 5.76 4.74
C LYS A 169 -17.05 4.58 5.55
N PHE A 170 -15.97 3.98 5.08
CA PHE A 170 -15.25 2.90 5.72
C PHE A 170 -13.83 3.40 6.03
N PRO A 171 -13.66 4.20 7.10
CA PRO A 171 -12.33 4.63 7.51
C PRO A 171 -11.47 3.39 7.79
N PRO A 172 -10.17 3.44 7.46
CA PRO A 172 -9.30 2.30 7.70
C PRO A 172 -9.34 1.93 9.18
N CYS A 173 -9.38 0.62 9.48
CA CYS A 173 -8.85 0.13 10.74
C CYS A 173 -7.35 0.48 10.71
N ILE A 174 -7.00 1.61 11.31
CA ILE A 174 -5.62 2.04 11.50
C ILE A 174 -4.95 1.01 12.42
N PHE A 175 -3.80 0.48 12.02
CA PHE A 175 -2.75 0.12 12.96
C PHE A 175 -1.88 1.37 13.16
#